data_AF-A0A1G4SAL0-F1
#
_entry.id   AF-A0A1G4SAL0-F1
#
_cell.length_a   1.000
_cell.length_b   1.000
_cell.length_c   1.000
_cell.angle_alpha   90.00
_cell.angle_beta   90.00
_cell.angle_gamma   90.00
#
_symmetry.space_group_name_H-M   'P 1'
#
loop_
_entity.id
_entity.type
_entity.pdbx_description
1 polymer ?
#
loop_
_entity_poly.entity_id
_entity_poly.type
_entity_poly.pdbx_seq_one_letter_code
_entity_poly.pdbx_strand_id
1 'polypeptide(L)'
;MGARIKEYLLELCCAYTFVSVLGAVVNLIGGKETNNINVLVMFASCAIATFVLFLHNLFDSVSPLVMIIVQYLAACVLVGLMLLIISHFVSPITPRGWFEYYRSFTIPYVVLAAYYYYRVFSDARKQSSIIREIQEKQMTEKRSA
;
A
#
# COMPACT_ATOMS: atom_id res chain seq x y z
N MET A 1 0.35 -25.08 0.96
CA MET A 1 1.04 -24.32 -0.10
C MET A 1 0.11 -23.94 -1.26
N GLY A 2 -0.65 -24.88 -1.84
CA GLY A 2 -1.56 -24.58 -2.96
C GLY A 2 -2.69 -23.58 -2.69
N ALA A 3 -3.26 -23.51 -1.47
CA ALA A 3 -4.32 -22.55 -1.15
C ALA A 3 -3.85 -21.09 -1.18
N ARG A 4 -2.68 -20.80 -0.60
CA ARG A 4 -2.05 -19.47 -0.59
C ARG A 4 -1.70 -18.98 -2.00
N ILE A 5 -1.26 -19.89 -2.87
CA ILE A 5 -0.97 -19.57 -4.28
C ILE A 5 -2.26 -19.23 -5.04
N LYS A 6 -3.36 -19.94 -4.77
CA LYS A 6 -4.66 -19.62 -5.37
C LYS A 6 -5.18 -18.26 -4.92
N GLU A 7 -5.08 -17.94 -3.63
CA GLU A 7 -5.41 -16.61 -3.09
C GLU A 7 -4.59 -15.52 -3.80
N TYR A 8 -3.27 -15.70 -3.88
CA TYR A 8 -2.37 -14.77 -4.57
C TYR A 8 -2.74 -14.56 -6.04
N LEU A 9 -2.97 -15.65 -6.80
CA LEU A 9 -3.33 -15.57 -8.22
C LEU A 9 -4.70 -14.92 -8.44
N LEU A 10 -5.65 -15.15 -7.52
CA LEU A 10 -6.97 -14.54 -7.57
C LEU A 10 -6.89 -13.04 -7.30
N GLU A 11 -6.16 -12.62 -6.26
CA GLU A 11 -5.91 -11.20 -5.97
C GLU A 11 -5.20 -10.50 -7.13
N LEU A 12 -4.18 -11.13 -7.72
CA LEU A 12 -3.47 -10.61 -8.88
C LEU A 12 -4.41 -10.42 -10.07
N CYS A 13 -5.27 -11.41 -10.35
CA CYS A 13 -6.24 -11.34 -11.44
C CYS A 13 -7.25 -10.20 -11.23
N CYS A 14 -7.79 -10.06 -10.02
CA CYS A 14 -8.71 -8.98 -9.67
C CYS A 14 -8.03 -7.60 -9.80
N ALA A 15 -6.83 -7.44 -9.23
CA ALA A 15 -6.07 -6.20 -9.29
C ALA A 15 -5.72 -5.82 -10.74
N TYR A 16 -5.23 -6.77 -11.52
CA TYR A 16 -4.89 -6.55 -12.93
C TYR A 16 -6.12 -6.18 -13.76
N THR A 17 -7.26 -6.84 -13.55
CA THR A 17 -8.52 -6.51 -14.24
C THR A 17 -8.93 -5.08 -13.93
N PHE A 18 -8.89 -4.68 -12.66
CA PHE A 18 -9.25 -3.32 -12.27
C PHE A 18 -8.32 -2.27 -12.89
N VAL A 19 -7.00 -2.48 -12.78
CA VAL A 19 -5.99 -1.55 -13.31
C VAL A 19 -6.04 -1.47 -14.84
N SER A 20 -6.20 -2.60 -15.53
CA SER A 20 -6.29 -2.64 -17.00
C SER A 20 -7.53 -1.93 -17.53
N VAL A 21 -8.70 -2.14 -16.91
CA VAL A 21 -9.94 -1.44 -17.28
C VAL A 21 -9.81 0.07 -17.06
N LEU A 22 -9.29 0.49 -15.90
CA LEU A 22 -9.03 1.91 -15.65
C LEU A 22 -8.04 2.50 -16.65
N GLY A 23 -6.95 1.78 -16.93
CA GLY A 23 -5.96 2.18 -17.92
C GLY A 23 -6.55 2.34 -19.32
N ALA A 24 -7.44 1.42 -19.73
CA ALA A 24 -8.15 1.50 -21.00
C ALA A 24 -9.08 2.72 -21.06
N VAL A 25 -9.84 3.01 -19.99
CA VAL A 25 -10.70 4.21 -19.92
C VAL A 25 -9.87 5.49 -20.00
N VAL A 26 -8.76 5.58 -19.27
CA VAL A 26 -7.86 6.75 -19.31
C VAL A 26 -7.26 6.94 -20.69
N ASN A 27 -6.85 5.85 -21.36
CA ASN A 27 -6.31 5.91 -22.71
C ASN A 27 -7.37 6.34 -23.74
N LEU A 28 -8.61 5.87 -23.59
CA LEU A 28 -9.74 6.25 -24.44
C LEU A 28 -10.09 7.74 -24.30
N ILE A 29 -10.11 8.28 -23.08
CA ILE A 29 -10.34 9.72 -22.84
C ILE A 29 -9.15 10.56 -23.34
N GLY A 30 -7.93 10.06 -23.16
CA GLY A 30 -6.69 10.76 -23.51
C GLY A 30 -6.26 10.64 -24.97
N GLY A 31 -7.03 9.93 -25.81
CA GLY A 31 -6.72 9.69 -27.23
C GLY A 31 -5.41 8.95 -27.47
N LYS A 32 -4.94 8.14 -26.51
CA LYS A 32 -3.70 7.36 -26.61
C LYS A 32 -3.99 5.90 -26.89
N GLU A 33 -3.20 5.27 -27.75
CA GLU A 33 -3.31 3.83 -27.98
C GLU A 33 -2.58 3.02 -26.90
N THR A 34 -3.19 1.91 -26.50
CA THR A 34 -2.57 0.89 -25.64
C THR A 34 -1.48 0.14 -26.39
N ASN A 35 -0.22 0.36 -26.01
CA ASN A 35 0.92 -0.42 -26.50
C ASN A 35 1.10 -1.71 -25.67
N ASN A 36 1.53 -2.80 -26.30
CA ASN A 36 1.90 -4.08 -25.66
C ASN A 36 2.87 -3.89 -24.48
N ILE A 37 3.81 -2.95 -24.59
CA ILE A 37 4.74 -2.63 -23.48
C ILE A 37 3.98 -2.06 -22.28
N ASN A 38 3.01 -1.17 -22.51
CA ASN A 38 2.21 -0.58 -21.42
C ASN A 38 1.39 -1.64 -20.67
N VAL A 39 0.80 -2.58 -21.43
CA VAL A 39 0.04 -3.71 -20.84
C VAL A 39 0.96 -4.60 -20.00
N LEU A 40 2.17 -4.92 -20.50
CA LEU A 40 3.14 -5.72 -19.77
C LEU A 40 3.62 -5.03 -18.48
N VAL A 41 3.86 -3.71 -18.54
CA VAL A 41 4.25 -2.91 -17.37
C VAL A 41 3.12 -2.85 -16.34
N MET A 42 1.87 -2.68 -16.78
CA MET A 42 0.70 -2.74 -15.89
C MET A 42 0.63 -4.09 -15.18
N PHE A 43 0.73 -5.20 -15.92
CA PHE A 43 0.73 -6.54 -15.33
C PHE A 43 1.87 -6.75 -14.32
N ALA A 44 3.10 -6.39 -14.70
CA ALA A 44 4.25 -6.51 -13.81
C ALA A 44 4.10 -5.66 -12.54
N SER A 45 3.56 -4.44 -12.66
CA SER A 45 3.29 -3.59 -11.51
C SER A 45 2.23 -4.16 -10.57
N CYS A 46 1.16 -4.77 -11.11
CA CYS A 46 0.15 -5.48 -10.32
C CYS A 46 0.75 -6.69 -9.61
N ALA A 47 1.59 -7.49 -10.31
CA ALA A 47 2.26 -8.63 -9.71
C ALA A 47 3.15 -8.22 -8.54
N ILE A 48 3.95 -7.15 -8.69
CA ILE A 48 4.78 -6.63 -7.61
C ILE A 48 3.92 -6.10 -6.47
N ALA A 49 2.84 -5.36 -6.75
CA ALA A 49 1.95 -4.82 -5.72
C ALA A 49 1.31 -5.96 -4.90
N THR A 50 0.75 -6.97 -5.56
CA THR A 50 0.17 -8.15 -4.88
C THR A 50 1.23 -8.90 -4.08
N PHE A 51 2.46 -9.02 -4.60
CA PHE A 51 3.57 -9.63 -3.86
C PHE A 51 3.96 -8.85 -2.60
N VAL A 52 4.05 -7.52 -2.68
CA VAL A 52 4.34 -6.66 -1.51
C VAL A 52 3.20 -6.73 -0.49
N LEU A 53 1.94 -6.80 -0.93
CA LEU A 53 0.80 -7.03 -0.05
C LEU A 53 0.91 -8.39 0.63
N PHE A 54 1.27 -9.45 -0.10
CA PHE A 54 1.41 -10.78 0.47
C PHE A 54 2.51 -10.85 1.54
N LEU A 55 3.56 -10.02 1.42
CA LEU A 55 4.63 -9.89 2.41
C LEU A 55 4.13 -9.41 3.78
N HIS A 56 2.96 -8.74 3.84
CA HIS A 56 2.28 -8.35 5.09
C HIS A 56 2.16 -9.54 6.06
N ASN A 57 1.69 -10.69 5.55
CA ASN A 57 1.42 -11.88 6.36
C ASN A 57 2.71 -12.45 7.01
N LEU A 58 3.89 -12.09 6.50
CA LEU A 58 5.16 -12.53 7.06
C LEU A 58 5.57 -11.71 8.30
N PHE A 59 4.97 -10.53 8.50
CA PHE A 59 5.31 -9.57 9.53
C PHE A 59 4.20 -9.37 10.58
N ASP A 60 3.33 -10.37 10.79
CA ASP A 60 2.24 -10.34 11.78
C ASP A 60 2.68 -10.03 13.22
N SER A 61 3.98 -10.20 13.54
CA SER A 61 4.55 -9.91 14.87
C SER A 61 5.09 -8.48 15.03
N VAL A 62 5.07 -7.65 13.99
CA VAL A 62 5.65 -6.30 13.99
C VAL A 62 4.56 -5.23 14.09
N SER A 63 4.89 -4.08 14.70
CA SER A 63 3.96 -2.94 14.78
C SER A 63 3.43 -2.59 13.38
N PRO A 64 2.11 -2.40 13.21
CA PRO A 64 1.51 -2.06 11.92
C PRO A 64 2.15 -0.81 11.27
N LEU A 65 2.64 0.12 12.08
CA LEU A 65 3.33 1.32 11.60
C LEU A 65 4.63 0.98 10.84
N VAL A 66 5.43 0.07 11.41
CA VAL A 66 6.70 -0.36 10.82
C VAL A 66 6.43 -1.18 9.56
N MET A 67 5.39 -2.01 9.57
CA MET A 67 4.98 -2.80 8.42
C MET A 67 4.61 -1.94 7.21
N ILE A 68 3.83 -0.87 7.41
CA ILE A 68 3.49 0.09 6.34
C ILE A 68 4.76 0.70 5.75
N ILE A 69 5.74 1.07 6.57
CA ILE A 69 7.03 1.61 6.11
C ILE A 69 7.81 0.58 5.30
N VAL A 70 7.88 -0.67 5.78
CA VAL A 70 8.57 -1.76 5.08
C VAL A 70 7.92 -2.05 3.73
N GLN A 71 6.58 -2.08 3.65
CA GLN A 71 5.86 -2.28 2.40
C GLN A 71 6.10 -1.14 1.40
N TYR A 72 6.14 0.11 1.87
CA TYR A 72 6.49 1.26 1.04
C TYR A 72 7.89 1.10 0.43
N LEU A 73 8.89 0.83 1.28
CA LEU A 73 10.27 0.66 0.84
C LEU A 73 10.43 -0.52 -0.12
N ALA A 74 9.78 -1.66 0.18
CA ALA A 74 9.78 -2.83 -0.68
C ALA A 74 9.15 -2.54 -2.06
N ALA A 75 8.00 -1.86 -2.09
CA ALA A 75 7.36 -1.47 -3.34
C ALA A 75 8.24 -0.50 -4.16
N CYS A 76 8.84 0.50 -3.51
CA CYS A 76 9.75 1.44 -4.17
C CYS A 76 10.95 0.73 -4.78
N VAL A 77 11.57 -0.20 -4.05
CA VAL A 77 12.73 -0.95 -4.55
C VAL A 77 12.33 -1.89 -5.69
N LEU A 78 11.26 -2.68 -5.53
CA LEU A 78 10.87 -3.67 -6.53
C LEU A 78 10.40 -3.02 -7.84
N VAL A 79 9.55 -1.99 -7.75
CA VAL A 79 9.08 -1.30 -8.95
C VAL A 79 10.19 -0.43 -9.55
N GLY A 80 11.07 0.17 -8.73
CA GLY A 80 12.27 0.85 -9.21
C GLY A 80 13.21 -0.08 -9.99
N LEU A 81 13.46 -1.29 -9.48
CA LEU A 81 14.25 -2.32 -10.17
C LEU A 81 13.58 -2.76 -11.47
N MET A 82 12.26 -2.98 -11.46
CA MET A 82 11.49 -3.30 -12.66
C MET A 82 11.67 -2.19 -13.73
N LEU A 83 11.52 -0.93 -13.34
CA LEU A 83 11.69 0.22 -14.21
C LEU A 83 13.13 0.34 -14.74
N LEU A 84 14.15 0.07 -13.92
CA LEU A 84 15.55 0.02 -14.37
C LEU A 84 15.77 -1.07 -15.43
N ILE A 85 15.21 -2.26 -15.23
CA ILE A 85 15.30 -3.35 -16.21
C ILE A 85 14.63 -2.93 -17.51
N ILE A 86 13.40 -2.40 -17.47
CA ILE A 86 12.69 -1.93 -18.67
C ILE A 86 13.46 -0.81 -19.38
N SER A 87 14.04 0.11 -18.60
CA SER A 87 14.85 1.22 -19.11
C SER A 87 16.07 0.75 -19.90
N HIS A 88 16.57 -0.47 -19.64
CA HIS A 88 17.67 -1.06 -20.40
C HIS A 88 17.22 -1.61 -21.77
N PHE A 89 15.98 -2.08 -21.89
CA PHE A 89 15.46 -2.71 -23.10
C PHE A 89 14.71 -1.77 -24.05
N VAL A 90 14.07 -0.72 -23.53
CA VAL A 90 13.13 0.11 -24.33
C VAL A 90 13.71 1.50 -24.60
N SER A 91 13.93 2.29 -23.56
CA SER A 91 14.45 3.66 -23.63
C SER A 91 14.80 4.15 -22.23
N PRO A 92 15.83 5.02 -22.10
CA PRO A 92 16.18 5.60 -20.80
C PRO A 92 15.01 6.39 -20.21
N ILE A 93 14.67 6.09 -18.96
CA ILE A 93 13.65 6.84 -18.23
C ILE A 93 14.18 8.26 -17.97
N THR A 94 13.41 9.26 -18.39
CA THR A 94 13.78 10.66 -18.16
C THR A 94 13.85 10.96 -16.65
N PRO A 95 14.69 11.90 -16.20
CA PRO A 95 14.75 12.31 -14.79
C PRO A 95 13.39 12.72 -14.22
N ARG A 96 12.53 13.32 -15.07
CA ARG A 96 11.15 13.67 -14.73
C ARG A 96 10.27 12.45 -14.52
N GLY A 97 10.46 11.37 -15.29
CA GLY A 97 9.73 10.11 -15.12
C GLY A 97 9.97 9.45 -13.76
N TRP A 98 11.21 9.48 -13.27
CA TRP A 98 11.55 9.02 -11.92
C TRP A 98 10.85 9.84 -10.83
N PHE A 99 10.83 11.17 -10.99
CA PHE A 99 10.15 12.06 -10.04
C PHE A 99 8.64 11.80 -10.00
N GLU A 100 8.00 11.68 -11.17
CA GLU A 100 6.57 11.37 -11.28
C GLU A 100 6.22 10.01 -10.67
N TYR A 101 7.09 9.01 -10.85
CA TYR A 101 6.98 7.71 -10.22
C TYR A 101 7.01 7.80 -8.68
N TYR A 102 8.05 8.41 -8.10
CA TYR A 102 8.15 8.55 -6.65
C TYR A 102 7.00 9.36 -6.08
N ARG A 103 6.59 10.44 -6.75
CA ARG A 103 5.46 11.25 -6.35
C ARG A 103 4.16 10.44 -6.32
N SER A 104 3.92 9.63 -7.34
CA SER A 104 2.72 8.80 -7.45
C SER A 104 2.66 7.70 -6.38
N PHE A 105 3.80 7.18 -5.95
CA PHE A 105 3.88 6.21 -4.83
C PHE A 105 3.80 6.88 -3.46
N THR A 106 4.50 7.99 -3.28
CA THR A 106 4.66 8.65 -1.96
C THR A 106 3.38 9.35 -1.52
N ILE A 107 2.69 10.06 -2.42
CA ILE A 107 1.50 10.85 -2.05
C ILE A 107 0.40 9.96 -1.43
N PRO A 108 -0.06 8.86 -2.09
CA PRO A 108 -1.08 7.99 -1.51
C PRO A 108 -0.61 7.36 -0.20
N TYR A 109 0.67 7.00 -0.09
CA TYR A 109 1.23 6.40 1.12
C TYR A 109 1.22 7.34 2.31
N VAL A 110 1.66 8.58 2.11
CA VAL A 110 1.67 9.60 3.18
C VAL A 110 0.25 9.88 3.66
N VAL A 111 -0.74 9.94 2.75
CA VAL A 111 -2.15 10.12 3.10
C VAL A 111 -2.65 8.95 3.95
N LEU A 112 -2.36 7.70 3.54
CA LEU A 112 -2.74 6.51 4.31
C LEU A 112 -2.08 6.48 5.70
N ALA A 113 -0.79 6.78 5.77
CA ALA A 113 -0.04 6.80 7.01
C ALA A 113 -0.56 7.89 7.98
N ALA A 114 -0.85 9.09 7.47
CA ALA A 114 -1.43 10.17 8.26
C ALA A 114 -2.82 9.80 8.79
N TYR A 115 -3.68 9.20 7.96
CA TYR A 115 -4.99 8.72 8.37
C TYR A 115 -4.89 7.64 9.47
N TYR A 116 -3.98 6.67 9.29
CA TYR A 116 -3.73 5.62 10.28
C TYR A 116 -3.25 6.20 11.61
N TYR A 117 -2.28 7.12 11.57
CA TYR A 117 -1.74 7.77 12.77
C TYR A 117 -2.81 8.57 13.52
N TYR A 118 -3.66 9.30 12.79
CA TYR A 118 -4.78 10.05 13.38
C TYR A 118 -5.75 9.14 14.13
N ARG A 119 -6.10 7.98 13.54
CA ARG A 119 -6.95 6.99 14.20
C ARG A 119 -6.31 6.41 15.47
N VAL A 120 -5.06 5.96 15.38
CA VAL A 120 -4.34 5.39 16.52
C VAL A 120 -4.26 6.39 17.68
N PHE A 121 -3.97 7.66 17.39
CA PHE A 121 -3.89 8.70 18.41
C PHE A 121 -5.25 9.01 19.04
N SER A 122 -6.33 8.98 18.26
CA SER A 122 -7.69 9.13 18.76
C SER A 122 -8.09 7.98 19.69
N ASP A 123 -7.78 6.75 19.30
CA ASP A 123 -8.11 5.55 20.08
C ASP A 123 -7.27 5.47 21.37
N ALA A 124 -5.99 5.85 21.32
CA ALA A 124 -5.14 5.93 22.51
C ALA A 124 -5.69 6.96 23.54
N ARG A 125 -6.17 8.12 23.07
CA ARG A 125 -6.79 9.12 23.96
C ARG A 125 -8.08 8.60 24.59
N LYS A 126 -8.94 7.95 23.82
CA LYS A 126 -10.18 7.34 24.35
C LYS A 126 -9.90 6.27 25.40
N GLN A 127 -8.89 5.42 25.17
CA GLN A 127 -8.52 4.40 26.16
C GLN A 127 -8.01 5.04 27.45
N SER A 128 -7.20 6.10 27.36
CA SER A 128 -6.70 6.82 28.55
C SER A 128 -7.81 7.48 29.37
N SER A 129 -8.86 8.02 28.72
CA SER A 129 -10.00 8.60 29.44
C SER A 129 -10.86 7.54 30.12
N ILE A 130 -11.10 6.40 29.46
CA ILE A 130 -11.86 5.28 30.05
C ILE A 130 -11.14 4.71 31.27
N ILE A 131 -9.81 4.53 31.20
CA ILE A 131 -9.02 4.06 32.35
C ILE A 131 -9.12 5.05 33.52
N ARG A 132 -9.07 6.36 33.23
CA ARG A 132 -9.19 7.39 34.26
C ARG A 132 -10.57 7.39 34.93
N GLU A 133 -11.64 7.25 34.15
CA GLU A 133 -13.01 7.13 34.68
C GLU A 133 -13.19 5.88 35.57
N ILE A 134 -12.60 4.74 35.19
CA ILE A 134 -12.65 3.52 36.00
C ILE A 134 -11.89 3.74 37.33
N GLN A 135 -10.71 4.35 37.29
CA GLN A 135 -9.93 4.65 38.50
C GLN A 135 -10.66 5.63 39.43
N GLU A 136 -11.27 6.68 38.89
CA GLU A 136 -12.05 7.66 39.67
C GLU A 136 -13.28 7.02 40.32
N LYS A 137 -14.00 6.14 39.61
CA LYS A 137 -15.14 5.38 40.17
C LYS A 137 -14.73 4.45 41.31
N GLN A 138 -13.65 3.69 41.13
CA GLN A 138 -13.13 2.76 42.15
C GLN A 138 -12.67 3.47 43.42
N MET A 139 -12.04 4.66 43.30
CA MET A 139 -11.66 5.47 44.46
C MET A 139 -12.86 6.04 45.20
N THR A 140 -13.93 6.38 44.47
CA THR A 140 -15.16 6.93 45.07
C THR A 140 -15.92 5.85 45.85
N GLU A 141 -16.04 4.63 45.30
CA GLU A 141 -16.66 3.49 46.01
C GLU A 141 -15.88 3.12 47.28
N LYS A 142 -14.54 3.08 47.23
CA LYS A 142 -13.71 2.80 48.42
C LYS A 142 -13.79 3.86 49.52
N ARG A 143 -14.21 5.08 49.21
CA ARG A 143 -14.36 6.17 50.18
C ARG A 143 -15.77 6.25 50.77
N SER A 144 -16.71 5.53 50.17
CA SER A 144 -18.12 5.45 50.56
C SER A 144 -18.44 4.23 51.43
N ALA A 145 -17.48 3.29 51.56
CA ALA A 145 -17.52 2.12 52.42
C ALA A 145 -16.61 2.34 53.64
#